data_AF-A0A9D4Q4H8-F1
#
_entry.id   AF-A0A9D4Q4H8-F1
#
_cell.length_a   1.000
_cell.length_b   1.000
_cell.length_c   1.000
_cell.angle_alpha   90.00
_cell.angle_beta   90.00
_cell.angle_gamma   90.00
#
_symmetry.space_group_name_H-M   'P 1'
#
loop_
_entity.id
_entity.type
_entity.pdbx_description
1 polymer ?
#
loop_
_entity_poly.entity_id
_entity_poly.type
_entity_poly.pdbx_seq_one_letter_code
_entity_poly.pdbx_strand_id
1 'polypeptide(L)'
;MKNRKPYDGIKPLITFYNAFMVVCSAYYVYAFFTTAYIRIGYSPICQGIDFDARDEGTMHLLNLYWWYTMVRILDFLDTFFFVLRKKDSHVSFLHVVHHTMVAFNGWFGITYGADGQATAFAVINGAVHVVMYTYYFLSSLGPEVQKYLWWKRYITQLQLVQFVVLFVHSLMPFFFNCNYPRSHTYITMSQAAFFFGLFMNFYVQSYQKKTHVATKSVANGKMH
;
A
#
# COMPACT_ATOMS: atom_id res chain seq x y z
N MET A 1 18.25 4.01 -19.51
CA MET A 1 19.22 2.97 -19.07
C MET A 1 19.66 1.97 -20.15
N LYS A 2 19.17 2.03 -21.40
CA LYS A 2 19.42 1.01 -22.45
C LYS A 2 20.90 0.63 -22.62
N ASN A 3 21.79 1.62 -22.76
CA ASN A 3 23.22 1.41 -23.05
C ASN A 3 24.15 1.58 -21.84
N ARG A 4 23.65 1.55 -20.60
CA ARG A 4 24.46 1.69 -19.36
C ARG A 4 24.43 0.41 -18.52
N LYS A 5 25.50 0.10 -17.78
CA LYS A 5 25.54 -1.03 -16.83
C LYS A 5 24.58 -0.76 -15.65
N PRO A 6 23.99 -1.80 -15.03
CA PRO A 6 23.16 -1.63 -13.84
C PRO A 6 23.99 -1.02 -12.70
N TYR A 7 23.39 -0.09 -11.97
CA TYR A 7 24.05 0.53 -10.83
C TYR A 7 23.93 -0.39 -9.61
N ASP A 8 24.94 -1.22 -9.35
CA ASP A 8 24.95 -2.12 -8.18
C ASP A 8 25.39 -1.43 -6.88
N GLY A 9 26.11 -0.30 -6.98
CA GLY A 9 26.59 0.48 -5.83
C GLY A 9 25.49 1.15 -4.99
N ILE A 10 24.24 1.17 -5.48
CA ILE A 10 23.09 1.78 -4.77
C ILE A 10 22.38 0.80 -3.82
N LYS A 11 22.85 -0.44 -3.68
CA LYS A 11 22.24 -1.42 -2.75
C LYS A 11 22.16 -0.91 -1.29
N PRO A 12 23.21 -0.28 -0.71
CA PRO A 12 23.11 0.29 0.64
C PRO A 12 22.05 1.39 0.73
N LEU A 13 21.94 2.22 -0.31
CA LEU A 13 20.92 3.27 -0.40
C LEU A 13 19.49 2.68 -0.43
N ILE A 14 19.27 1.62 -1.20
CA ILE A 14 17.98 0.91 -1.25
C ILE A 14 17.64 0.29 0.11
N THR A 15 18.63 -0.32 0.77
CA THR A 15 18.45 -0.88 2.11
C THR A 15 18.08 0.21 3.12
N PHE A 16 18.79 1.33 3.13
CA PHE A 16 18.49 2.48 3.98
C PHE A 16 17.09 3.04 3.68
N TYR A 17 16.75 3.21 2.40
CA TYR A 17 15.43 3.67 1.97
C TYR A 17 14.33 2.74 2.47
N ASN A 18 14.46 1.42 2.28
CA ASN A 18 13.44 0.47 2.77
C ASN A 18 13.30 0.54 4.29
N ALA A 19 14.40 0.64 5.04
CA ALA A 19 14.35 0.80 6.50
C ALA A 19 13.64 2.11 6.91
N PHE A 20 13.97 3.21 6.22
CA PHE A 20 13.31 4.51 6.41
C PHE A 20 11.80 4.41 6.15
N MET A 21 11.39 3.76 5.06
CA MET A 21 9.98 3.56 4.73
C MET A 21 9.23 2.72 5.76
N VAL A 22 9.88 1.72 6.37
CA VAL A 22 9.30 0.95 7.50
C VAL A 22 9.05 1.88 8.68
N VAL A 23 10.06 2.66 9.10
CA VAL A 23 9.96 3.56 10.26
C VAL A 23 8.89 4.62 10.04
N CYS A 24 8.89 5.27 8.87
CA CYS A 24 7.88 6.26 8.53
C CYS A 24 6.48 5.64 8.50
N SER A 25 6.29 4.48 7.86
CA SER A 25 4.98 3.84 7.80
C SER A 25 4.48 3.47 9.20
N ALA A 26 5.35 2.95 10.07
CA ALA A 26 5.00 2.61 11.45
C ALA A 26 4.64 3.86 12.27
N TYR A 27 5.40 4.94 12.12
CA TYR A 27 5.12 6.23 12.75
C TYR A 27 3.75 6.77 12.33
N TYR A 28 3.44 6.83 11.03
CA TYR A 28 2.15 7.36 10.57
C TYR A 28 0.97 6.48 10.98
N VAL A 29 1.12 5.14 10.98
CA VAL A 29 0.10 4.24 11.53
C VAL A 29 -0.20 4.58 12.99
N TYR A 30 0.85 4.70 13.81
CA TYR A 30 0.70 5.06 15.21
C TYR A 30 0.09 6.46 15.40
N ALA A 31 0.58 7.45 14.63
CA ALA A 31 0.13 8.84 14.73
C ALA A 31 -1.34 8.99 14.30
N PHE A 32 -1.74 8.43 13.15
CA PHE A 32 -3.14 8.45 12.72
C PHE A 32 -4.04 7.71 13.71
N PHE A 33 -3.63 6.53 14.16
CA PHE A 33 -4.45 5.74 15.07
C PHE A 33 -4.67 6.48 16.40
N THR A 34 -3.60 6.99 17.00
CA THR A 34 -3.65 7.70 18.27
C THR A 34 -4.41 9.02 18.15
N THR A 35 -4.14 9.83 17.12
CA THR A 35 -4.78 11.12 16.94
C THR A 35 -6.27 10.95 16.65
N ALA A 36 -6.64 10.13 15.67
CA ALA A 36 -8.03 10.03 15.25
C ALA A 36 -8.91 9.26 16.24
N TYR A 37 -8.49 8.07 16.68
CA TYR A 37 -9.37 7.20 17.48
C TYR A 37 -9.24 7.38 18.98
N ILE A 38 -8.07 7.79 19.48
CA ILE A 38 -7.83 7.94 20.93
C ILE A 38 -8.01 9.39 21.40
N ARG A 39 -7.45 10.35 20.67
CA ARG A 39 -7.49 11.77 21.07
C ARG A 39 -8.77 12.48 20.61
N ILE A 40 -9.10 12.37 19.33
CA ILE A 40 -10.29 13.03 18.76
C ILE A 40 -11.55 12.19 19.01
N GLY A 41 -11.42 10.85 19.04
CA GLY A 41 -12.53 9.95 19.34
C GLY A 41 -13.39 9.58 18.13
N TYR A 42 -12.78 9.43 16.95
CA TYR A 42 -13.48 9.01 15.73
C TYR A 42 -14.17 7.66 15.90
N SER A 43 -15.34 7.55 15.28
CA SER A 43 -16.03 6.26 15.17
C SER A 43 -15.27 5.36 14.20
N PRO A 44 -14.83 4.16 14.62
CA PRO A 44 -14.14 3.22 13.73
C PRO A 44 -15.07 2.63 12.66
N ILE A 45 -16.39 2.75 12.83
CA ILE A 45 -17.40 2.21 11.91
C ILE A 45 -17.77 3.23 10.83
N CYS A 46 -18.11 4.46 11.24
CA CYS A 46 -18.53 5.51 10.31
C CYS A 46 -18.17 6.88 10.85
N GLN A 47 -17.19 7.53 10.22
CA GLN A 47 -16.78 8.88 10.55
C GLN A 47 -16.95 9.82 9.34
N GLY A 48 -17.67 10.92 9.55
CA GLY A 48 -17.87 11.98 8.56
C GLY A 48 -16.66 12.88 8.37
N ILE A 49 -16.82 13.86 7.48
CA ILE A 49 -15.88 14.95 7.29
C ILE A 49 -16.56 16.23 7.79
N ASP A 50 -15.89 16.95 8.68
CA ASP A 50 -16.28 18.31 9.06
C ASP A 50 -15.33 19.31 8.41
N PHE A 51 -15.81 19.99 7.37
CA PHE A 51 -15.00 20.95 6.61
C PHE A 51 -14.79 22.28 7.35
N ASP A 52 -15.59 22.56 8.37
CA ASP A 52 -15.53 23.80 9.15
C ASP A 52 -14.73 23.63 10.44
N ALA A 53 -14.42 22.39 10.84
CA ALA A 53 -13.58 22.10 12.00
C ALA A 53 -12.18 22.71 11.89
N ARG A 54 -11.78 23.48 12.92
CA ARG A 54 -10.48 24.14 13.03
C ARG A 54 -9.81 23.88 14.39
N ASP A 55 -10.28 22.88 15.13
CA ASP A 55 -9.69 22.51 16.41
C ASP A 55 -8.27 21.97 16.22
N GLU A 56 -7.48 22.01 17.30
CA GLU A 56 -6.08 21.58 17.29
C GLU A 56 -5.92 20.12 16.85
N GLY A 57 -6.87 19.25 17.21
CA GLY A 57 -6.87 17.84 16.84
C GLY A 57 -7.03 17.64 15.34
N THR A 58 -8.07 18.25 14.74
CA THR A 58 -8.33 18.20 13.30
C THR A 58 -7.18 18.82 12.50
N MET A 59 -6.65 19.97 12.92
CA MET A 59 -5.52 20.61 12.23
C MET A 59 -4.24 19.77 12.32
N HIS A 60 -4.00 19.10 13.45
CA HIS A 60 -2.90 18.16 13.58
C HIS A 60 -3.08 16.94 12.67
N LEU A 61 -4.30 16.39 12.57
CA LEU A 61 -4.62 15.28 11.69
C LEU A 61 -4.39 15.62 10.21
N LEU A 62 -4.82 16.81 9.77
CA LEU A 62 -4.58 17.31 8.41
C LEU A 62 -3.08 17.48 8.11
N ASN A 63 -2.29 17.94 9.09
CA ASN A 63 -0.84 18.01 8.97
C ASN A 63 -0.21 16.62 8.80
N LEU A 64 -0.69 15.62 9.54
CA LEU A 64 -0.28 14.22 9.36
C LEU A 64 -0.62 13.72 7.95
N TYR A 65 -1.79 14.05 7.41
CA TYR A 65 -2.17 13.71 6.03
C TYR A 65 -1.25 14.33 4.99
N TRP A 66 -0.87 15.59 5.17
CA TRP A 66 0.08 16.27 4.30
C TRP A 66 1.40 15.51 4.20
N TRP A 67 2.04 15.27 5.35
CA TRP A 67 3.33 14.59 5.37
C TRP A 67 3.25 13.11 4.98
N TYR A 68 2.17 12.43 5.34
CA TYR A 68 1.90 11.07 4.89
C TYR A 68 1.83 11.00 3.36
N THR A 69 1.16 11.95 2.72
CA THR A 69 1.10 12.02 1.26
C THR A 69 2.47 12.27 0.66
N MET A 70 3.30 13.11 1.28
CA MET A 70 4.70 13.28 0.83
C MET A 70 5.48 11.96 0.92
N VAL A 71 5.32 11.18 2.00
CA VAL A 71 5.94 9.84 2.10
C VAL A 71 5.41 8.90 1.03
N ARG A 72 4.11 8.92 0.72
CA ARG A 72 3.53 8.11 -0.36
C ARG A 72 4.00 8.51 -1.75
N ILE A 73 4.38 9.77 -1.95
CA ILE A 73 5.06 10.21 -3.17
C ILE A 73 6.50 9.67 -3.19
N LEU A 74 7.17 9.53 -2.05
CA LEU A 74 8.49 8.89 -1.98
C LEU A 74 8.44 7.40 -2.36
N ASP A 75 7.30 6.71 -2.29
CA ASP A 75 7.13 5.34 -2.82
C ASP A 75 7.51 5.25 -4.32
N PHE A 76 7.44 6.35 -5.08
CA PHE A 76 7.87 6.36 -6.48
C PHE A 76 9.36 6.10 -6.67
N LEU A 77 10.18 6.34 -5.64
CA LEU A 77 11.61 6.03 -5.67
C LEU A 77 11.85 4.53 -5.84
N ASP A 78 10.91 3.65 -5.43
CA ASP A 78 10.99 2.21 -5.73
C ASP A 78 11.10 1.96 -7.24
N THR A 79 10.29 2.66 -8.03
CA THR A 79 10.32 2.58 -9.50
C THR A 79 11.65 3.09 -10.04
N PHE A 80 12.17 4.19 -9.49
CA PHE A 80 13.47 4.74 -9.87
C PHE A 80 14.61 3.75 -9.60
N PHE A 81 14.61 3.10 -8.43
CA PHE A 81 15.58 2.06 -8.10
C PHE A 81 15.48 0.83 -9.00
N PHE A 82 14.27 0.40 -9.38
CA PHE A 82 14.10 -0.70 -10.33
C PHE A 82 14.67 -0.37 -11.72
N VAL A 83 14.41 0.83 -12.22
CA VAL A 83 14.94 1.30 -13.52
C VAL A 83 16.47 1.41 -13.48
N LEU A 84 17.04 1.98 -12.40
CA LEU A 84 18.50 2.10 -12.25
C LEU A 84 19.21 0.74 -12.14
N ARG A 85 18.55 -0.27 -11.57
CA ARG A 85 19.06 -1.63 -11.45
C ARG A 85 18.74 -2.52 -12.64
N LYS A 86 18.08 -2.00 -13.69
CA LYS A 86 17.61 -2.77 -14.86
C LYS A 86 16.73 -3.96 -14.46
N LYS A 87 15.91 -3.77 -13.43
CA LYS A 87 14.91 -4.76 -12.98
C LYS A 87 13.56 -4.46 -13.62
N ASP A 88 13.54 -4.39 -14.96
CA ASP A 88 12.34 -3.99 -15.72
C ASP A 88 11.17 -4.95 -15.51
N SER A 89 11.44 -6.23 -15.19
CA SER A 89 10.40 -7.21 -14.81
C SER A 89 9.63 -6.86 -13.52
N HIS A 90 10.16 -5.96 -12.68
CA HIS A 90 9.48 -5.45 -11.50
C HIS A 90 8.61 -4.23 -11.80
N VAL A 91 8.89 -3.49 -12.88
CA VAL A 91 8.10 -2.34 -13.34
C VAL A 91 6.95 -2.86 -14.20
N SER A 92 6.00 -3.53 -13.55
CA SER A 92 4.79 -4.04 -14.21
C SER A 92 3.76 -2.93 -14.44
N PHE A 93 2.79 -3.18 -15.34
CA PHE A 93 1.63 -2.30 -15.51
C PHE A 93 0.90 -2.06 -14.18
N LEU A 94 0.73 -3.12 -13.37
CA LEU A 94 0.18 -3.04 -12.02
C LEU A 94 0.91 -2.00 -11.17
N HIS A 95 2.25 -2.09 -11.14
CA HIS A 95 3.11 -1.22 -10.34
C HIS A 95 2.95 0.25 -10.74
N VAL A 96 3.09 0.55 -12.03
CA VAL A 96 3.02 1.94 -12.53
C VAL A 96 1.63 2.54 -12.28
N VAL A 97 0.57 1.83 -12.66
CA VAL A 97 -0.80 2.32 -12.46
C VAL A 97 -1.11 2.52 -10.98
N HIS A 98 -0.68 1.59 -10.12
CA HIS A 98 -0.86 1.72 -8.67
C HIS A 98 -0.19 2.98 -8.12
N HIS A 99 1.12 3.17 -8.35
CA HIS A 99 1.81 4.34 -7.80
C HIS A 99 1.24 5.64 -8.35
N THR A 100 0.97 5.75 -9.66
CA THR A 100 0.36 6.94 -10.26
C THR A 100 -1.00 7.28 -9.64
N MET A 101 -1.87 6.28 -9.46
CA MET A 101 -3.18 6.50 -8.84
C MET A 101 -3.08 6.85 -7.35
N VAL A 102 -2.14 6.26 -6.60
CA VAL A 102 -1.94 6.55 -5.18
C VAL A 102 -1.46 7.98 -4.96
N ALA A 103 -0.53 8.49 -5.77
CA ALA A 103 -0.14 9.92 -5.68
C ALA A 103 -1.29 10.85 -6.01
N PHE A 104 -2.04 10.57 -7.08
CA PHE A 104 -3.20 11.37 -7.46
C PHE A 104 -4.24 11.39 -6.34
N ASN A 105 -4.52 10.24 -5.72
CA ASN A 105 -5.49 10.16 -4.64
C ASN A 105 -5.02 10.80 -3.35
N GLY A 106 -3.74 10.73 -3.01
CA GLY A 106 -3.19 11.47 -1.88
C GLY A 106 -3.41 12.98 -2.03
N TRP A 107 -3.13 13.50 -3.23
CA TRP A 107 -3.38 14.90 -3.56
C TRP A 107 -4.87 15.26 -3.54
N PHE A 108 -5.71 14.43 -4.16
CA PHE A 108 -7.16 14.59 -4.17
C PHE A 108 -7.72 14.58 -2.74
N GLY A 109 -7.29 13.64 -1.91
CA GLY A 109 -7.71 13.52 -0.52
C GLY A 109 -7.42 14.81 0.26
N ILE A 110 -6.18 15.28 0.25
CA ILE A 110 -5.81 16.54 0.94
C ILE A 110 -6.63 17.73 0.44
N THR A 111 -6.89 17.79 -0.87
CA THR A 111 -7.56 18.95 -1.49
C THR A 111 -9.07 18.96 -1.22
N TYR A 112 -9.72 17.80 -1.19
CA TYR A 112 -11.19 17.70 -1.21
C TYR A 112 -11.81 17.04 0.03
N GLY A 113 -11.01 16.60 1.01
CA GLY A 113 -11.50 16.09 2.28
C GLY A 113 -10.67 14.95 2.86
N ALA A 114 -9.47 15.27 3.37
CA ALA A 114 -8.59 14.31 4.03
C ALA A 114 -9.05 14.12 5.47
N ASP A 115 -10.22 13.51 5.66
CA ASP A 115 -10.75 13.27 6.98
C ASP A 115 -11.75 12.09 7.03
N GLY A 116 -12.16 11.71 8.24
CA GLY A 116 -13.19 10.72 8.51
C GLY A 116 -12.80 9.32 8.08
N GLN A 117 -13.63 8.70 7.22
CA GLN A 117 -13.39 7.33 6.72
C GLN A 117 -12.02 7.16 6.04
N ALA A 118 -11.44 8.22 5.48
CA ALA A 118 -10.11 8.16 4.88
C ALA A 118 -9.01 7.77 5.89
N THR A 119 -9.26 7.99 7.19
CA THR A 119 -8.26 7.72 8.24
C THR A 119 -8.09 6.24 8.48
N ALA A 120 -9.18 5.46 8.44
CA ALA A 120 -9.12 4.01 8.46
C ALA A 120 -8.31 3.47 7.28
N PHE A 121 -8.49 4.06 6.09
CA PHE A 121 -7.70 3.72 4.91
C PHE A 121 -6.21 3.97 5.15
N ALA A 122 -5.82 5.15 5.64
CA ALA A 122 -4.43 5.49 5.90
C ALA A 122 -3.77 4.55 6.91
N VAL A 123 -4.49 4.19 7.99
CA VAL A 123 -4.01 3.28 9.04
C VAL A 123 -3.83 1.86 8.51
N ILE A 124 -4.85 1.29 7.85
CA ILE A 124 -4.79 -0.09 7.32
C ILE A 124 -3.73 -0.20 6.22
N ASN A 125 -3.71 0.75 5.27
CA ASN A 125 -2.69 0.78 4.22
C ASN A 125 -1.29 0.94 4.81
N GLY A 126 -1.12 1.85 5.78
CA GLY A 126 0.13 2.04 6.50
C GLY A 126 0.62 0.74 7.16
N ALA A 127 -0.27 0.00 7.82
CA ALA A 127 0.08 -1.25 8.50
C ALA A 127 0.55 -2.32 7.51
N VAL A 128 -0.11 -2.45 6.36
CA VAL A 128 0.36 -3.36 5.30
C VAL A 128 1.66 -2.89 4.68
N HIS A 129 1.87 -1.58 4.52
CA HIS A 129 3.13 -1.03 4.03
C HIS A 129 4.29 -1.27 5.00
N VAL A 130 4.07 -1.26 6.31
CA VAL A 130 5.09 -1.69 7.28
C VAL A 130 5.54 -3.11 6.96
N VAL A 131 4.61 -4.06 6.82
CA VAL A 131 4.93 -5.46 6.51
C VAL A 131 5.63 -5.60 5.15
N MET A 132 5.13 -4.90 4.13
CA MET A 132 5.69 -4.94 2.77
C MET A 132 7.12 -4.39 2.73
N TYR A 133 7.36 -3.19 3.29
CA TYR A 133 8.69 -2.59 3.31
C TYR A 133 9.66 -3.34 4.23
N THR A 134 9.18 -3.98 5.31
CA THR A 134 10.00 -4.88 6.11
C THR A 134 10.49 -6.06 5.26
N TYR A 135 9.62 -6.66 4.45
CA TYR A 135 10.04 -7.69 3.51
C TYR A 135 11.07 -7.17 2.49
N TYR A 136 10.86 -5.98 1.93
CA TYR A 136 11.82 -5.40 0.98
C TYR A 136 13.17 -5.09 1.61
N PHE A 137 13.18 -4.55 2.83
CA PHE A 137 14.38 -4.34 3.64
C PHE A 137 15.12 -5.66 3.87
N LEU A 138 14.44 -6.69 4.38
CA LEU A 138 15.06 -7.99 4.62
C LEU A 138 15.58 -8.62 3.32
N SER A 139 14.86 -8.43 2.21
CA SER A 139 15.28 -8.93 0.90
C SER A 139 16.52 -8.21 0.36
N SER A 140 16.80 -6.98 0.80
CA SER A 140 17.97 -6.22 0.36
C SER A 140 19.25 -6.54 1.15
N LEU A 141 19.15 -7.26 2.28
CA LEU A 141 20.29 -7.72 3.08
C LEU A 141 21.09 -8.88 2.45
N GLY A 142 20.60 -9.44 1.33
CA GLY A 142 21.35 -10.39 0.51
C GLY A 142 20.83 -11.84 0.57
N PRO A 143 21.51 -12.76 -0.14
CA PRO A 143 21.04 -14.15 -0.33
C PRO A 143 20.87 -14.93 0.97
N GLU A 144 21.70 -14.63 1.98
CA GLU A 144 21.67 -15.30 3.28
C GLU A 144 20.37 -15.05 4.05
N VAL A 145 19.75 -13.88 3.87
CA VAL A 145 18.47 -13.53 4.48
C VAL A 145 17.31 -13.95 3.58
N GLN A 146 17.46 -13.79 2.25
CA GLN A 146 16.42 -14.11 1.27
C GLN A 146 15.90 -15.54 1.37
N LYS A 147 16.76 -16.52 1.75
CA LYS A 147 16.35 -17.92 1.93
C LYS A 147 15.26 -18.11 3.01
N TYR A 148 15.17 -17.21 3.98
CA TYR A 148 14.17 -17.26 5.04
C TYR A 148 12.86 -16.52 4.69
N LEU A 149 12.80 -15.85 3.53
CA LEU A 149 11.66 -15.04 3.10
C LEU A 149 10.59 -15.85 2.34
N TRP A 150 10.23 -17.02 2.87
CA TRP A 150 9.22 -17.92 2.29
C TRP A 150 7.81 -17.32 2.31
N TRP A 151 7.58 -16.32 3.17
CA TRP A 151 6.27 -15.74 3.44
C TRP A 151 5.84 -14.63 2.46
N LYS A 152 6.58 -14.42 1.37
CA LYS A 152 6.24 -13.46 0.30
C LYS A 152 4.78 -13.58 -0.16
N ARG A 153 4.28 -14.81 -0.31
CA ARG A 153 2.89 -15.08 -0.75
C ARG A 153 1.85 -14.52 0.22
N TYR A 154 2.11 -14.58 1.52
CA TYR A 154 1.19 -14.09 2.54
C TYR A 154 1.10 -12.56 2.53
N ILE A 155 2.14 -11.86 2.09
CA ILE A 155 2.08 -10.40 1.90
C ILE A 155 1.08 -10.04 0.82
N THR A 156 1.10 -10.74 -0.32
CA THR A 156 0.11 -10.52 -1.39
C THR A 156 -1.31 -10.88 -0.93
N GLN A 157 -1.47 -11.94 -0.13
CA GLN A 157 -2.77 -12.27 0.48
C GLN A 157 -3.23 -11.19 1.45
N LEU A 158 -2.32 -10.64 2.27
CA LEU A 158 -2.60 -9.53 3.18
C LEU A 158 -3.07 -8.28 2.41
N GLN A 159 -2.42 -7.95 1.30
CA GLN A 159 -2.85 -6.84 0.41
C GLN A 159 -4.25 -7.08 -0.18
N LEU A 160 -4.55 -8.32 -0.61
CA LEU A 160 -5.90 -8.68 -1.09
C LEU A 160 -6.96 -8.54 0.00
N VAL A 161 -6.67 -9.04 1.21
CA VAL A 161 -7.57 -8.91 2.37
C VAL A 161 -7.77 -7.44 2.72
N GLN A 162 -6.72 -6.62 2.70
CA GLN A 162 -6.81 -5.17 2.90
C GLN A 162 -7.84 -4.55 1.93
N PHE A 163 -7.79 -4.85 0.63
CA PHE A 163 -8.75 -4.27 -0.32
C PHE A 163 -10.19 -4.67 0.00
N VAL A 164 -10.43 -5.91 0.43
CA VAL A 164 -11.77 -6.38 0.85
C VAL A 164 -12.24 -5.63 2.10
N VAL A 165 -11.37 -5.51 3.13
CA VAL A 165 -11.70 -4.79 4.37
C VAL A 165 -12.01 -3.33 4.08
N LEU A 166 -11.18 -2.67 3.26
CA LEU A 166 -11.39 -1.26 2.87
C LEU A 166 -12.64 -1.07 2.03
N PHE A 167 -12.99 -2.02 1.17
CA PHE A 167 -14.23 -1.98 0.42
C PHE A 167 -15.45 -2.08 1.35
N VAL A 168 -15.44 -3.02 2.30
CA VAL A 168 -16.52 -3.17 3.29
C VAL A 168 -16.63 -1.94 4.20
N HIS A 169 -15.51 -1.41 4.66
CA HIS A 169 -15.49 -0.18 5.46
C HIS A 169 -16.03 1.03 4.68
N SER A 170 -15.69 1.13 3.39
CA SER A 170 -16.23 2.16 2.49
C SER A 170 -17.73 2.01 2.24
N LEU A 171 -18.33 0.84 2.45
CA LEU A 171 -19.78 0.65 2.36
C LEU A 171 -20.54 1.19 3.56
N MET A 172 -19.89 1.38 4.71
CA MET A 172 -20.55 1.76 5.96
C MET A 172 -21.36 3.08 5.87
N PRO A 173 -20.89 4.14 5.17
CA PRO A 173 -21.67 5.38 4.99
C PRO A 173 -23.00 5.22 4.23
N PHE A 174 -23.24 4.10 3.55
CA PHE A 174 -24.56 3.81 2.95
C PHE A 174 -25.56 3.27 3.96
N PHE A 175 -25.08 2.61 5.01
CA PHE A 175 -25.92 2.01 6.05
C PHE A 175 -26.04 2.90 7.29
N PHE A 176 -25.01 3.70 7.58
CA PHE A 176 -24.96 4.61 8.72
C PHE A 176 -24.82 6.05 8.24
N ASN A 177 -25.71 6.93 8.71
CA ASN A 177 -25.63 8.36 8.41
C ASN A 177 -24.55 9.01 9.29
N CYS A 178 -23.32 9.07 8.77
CA CYS A 178 -22.20 9.76 9.44
C CYS A 178 -21.75 11.04 8.71
N ASN A 179 -22.56 11.63 7.81
CA ASN A 179 -22.21 12.83 7.04
C ASN A 179 -20.92 12.71 6.20
N TYR A 180 -20.55 11.50 5.77
CA TYR A 180 -19.44 11.31 4.85
C TYR A 180 -19.87 11.60 3.40
N PRO A 181 -19.11 12.36 2.60
CA PRO A 181 -19.50 12.69 1.23
C PRO A 181 -19.62 11.45 0.33
N ARG A 182 -20.80 11.22 -0.25
CA ARG A 182 -21.04 10.05 -1.11
C ARG A 182 -20.12 9.98 -2.33
N SER A 183 -19.70 11.13 -2.87
CA SER A 183 -18.74 11.20 -3.98
C SER A 183 -17.41 10.52 -3.61
N HIS A 184 -16.89 10.77 -2.41
CA HIS A 184 -15.65 10.17 -1.92
C HIS A 184 -15.81 8.66 -1.74
N THR A 185 -16.97 8.22 -1.25
CA THR A 185 -17.29 6.78 -1.14
C THR A 185 -17.25 6.06 -2.48
N TYR A 186 -17.90 6.60 -3.51
CA TYR A 186 -17.91 5.97 -4.85
C TYR A 186 -16.50 5.87 -5.46
N ILE A 187 -15.68 6.91 -5.29
CA ILE A 187 -14.29 6.93 -5.77
C ILE A 187 -13.47 5.83 -5.09
N THR A 188 -13.49 5.78 -3.76
CA THR A 188 -12.73 4.79 -2.97
C THR A 188 -13.17 3.36 -3.28
N MET A 189 -14.47 3.11 -3.40
CA MET A 189 -14.98 1.78 -3.75
C MET A 189 -14.55 1.34 -5.16
N SER A 190 -14.69 2.23 -6.14
CA SER A 190 -14.30 1.95 -7.52
C SER A 190 -12.80 1.62 -7.61
N GLN A 191 -11.99 2.37 -6.88
CA GLN A 191 -10.55 2.13 -6.79
C GLN A 191 -10.22 0.81 -6.08
N ALA A 192 -10.86 0.51 -4.95
CA ALA A 192 -10.63 -0.73 -4.21
C ALA A 192 -10.96 -1.96 -5.08
N ALA A 193 -12.07 -1.92 -5.82
CA ALA A 193 -12.43 -2.98 -6.77
C ALA A 193 -11.42 -3.12 -7.92
N PHE A 194 -10.96 -1.99 -8.48
CA PHE A 194 -9.95 -1.98 -9.54
C PHE A 194 -8.62 -2.59 -9.08
N PHE A 195 -8.11 -2.18 -7.92
CA PHE A 195 -6.87 -2.74 -7.38
C PHE A 195 -7.02 -4.19 -6.95
N PHE A 196 -8.16 -4.57 -6.37
CA PHE A 196 -8.43 -5.97 -6.07
C PHE A 196 -8.34 -6.83 -7.33
N GLY A 197 -8.97 -6.43 -8.43
CA GLY A 197 -8.90 -7.17 -9.70
C GLY A 197 -7.47 -7.29 -10.24
N LEU A 198 -6.70 -6.20 -10.19
CA LEU A 198 -5.31 -6.17 -10.63
C LEU A 198 -4.39 -7.06 -9.76
N PHE A 199 -4.51 -6.98 -8.43
CA PHE A 199 -3.74 -7.83 -7.50
C PHE A 199 -4.16 -9.29 -7.56
N MET A 200 -5.45 -9.56 -7.78
CA MET A 200 -5.96 -10.92 -7.96
C MET A 200 -5.37 -11.53 -9.23
N ASN A 201 -5.37 -10.79 -10.35
CA ASN A 201 -4.73 -11.23 -11.59
C ASN A 201 -3.25 -11.53 -11.37
N PHE A 202 -2.52 -10.64 -10.70
CA PHE A 202 -1.11 -10.87 -10.34
C PHE A 202 -0.94 -12.13 -9.47
N TYR A 203 -1.80 -12.36 -8.49
CA TYR A 203 -1.74 -13.51 -7.59
C TYR A 203 -1.98 -14.83 -8.33
N VAL A 204 -3.00 -14.89 -9.19
CA VAL A 204 -3.32 -16.07 -10.01
C VAL A 204 -2.16 -16.39 -10.94
N GLN A 205 -1.61 -15.38 -11.63
CA GLN A 205 -0.49 -15.59 -12.56
C GLN A 205 0.81 -15.99 -11.85
N SER A 206 1.12 -15.36 -10.72
CA SER A 206 2.39 -15.56 -10.03
C SER A 206 2.43 -16.83 -9.18
N TYR A 207 1.31 -17.21 -8.56
CA TYR A 207 1.28 -18.30 -7.60
C TYR A 207 0.47 -19.50 -8.09
N GLN A 208 -0.76 -19.30 -8.57
CA GLN A 208 -1.60 -20.46 -8.94
C GLN A 208 -1.15 -21.11 -10.25
N LYS A 209 -0.88 -20.33 -11.32
CA LYS A 209 -0.40 -20.88 -12.59
C LYS A 209 0.97 -21.56 -12.46
N LYS A 210 1.89 -20.98 -11.67
CA LYS A 210 3.21 -21.59 -11.43
C LYS A 210 3.12 -22.89 -10.63
N THR A 211 2.28 -22.92 -9.58
CA THR A 211 2.03 -24.16 -8.83
C THR A 211 1.42 -25.24 -9.74
N HIS A 212 0.43 -24.91 -10.58
CA HIS A 212 -0.15 -25.87 -11.51
C HIS A 212 0.86 -26.42 -12.54
N VAL A 213 1.75 -25.59 -13.08
CA VAL A 213 2.80 -26.04 -14.01
C VAL A 213 3.82 -26.92 -13.30
N ALA A 214 4.24 -26.58 -12.09
CA ALA A 214 5.16 -27.40 -11.29
C ALA A 214 4.54 -28.76 -10.91
N THR A 215 3.26 -28.79 -10.53
CA THR A 215 2.55 -30.04 -10.25
C THR A 215 2.42 -30.91 -11.50
N LYS A 216 2.14 -30.32 -12.67
CA LYS A 216 2.10 -31.04 -13.96
C LYS A 216 3.47 -31.57 -14.39
N SER A 217 4.56 -30.81 -14.20
CA SER A 217 5.90 -31.29 -14.56
C SER A 217 6.37 -32.42 -13.64
N VAL A 218 6.03 -32.38 -12.34
CA VAL A 218 6.31 -33.48 -11.41
C VAL A 218 5.46 -34.72 -11.72
N ALA A 219 4.20 -34.54 -12.15
CA ALA A 219 3.36 -35.65 -12.59
C ALA A 219 3.90 -36.31 -13.88
N ASN A 220 4.36 -35.52 -14.85
CA ASN A 220 4.92 -36.04 -16.10
C ASN A 220 6.35 -36.59 -15.95
N GLY A 221 7.14 -36.10 -14.99
CA GLY A 221 8.50 -36.58 -14.71
C GLY A 221 8.59 -37.89 -13.93
N LYS A 222 7.47 -38.45 -13.47
CA LYS A 222 7.38 -39.76 -12.79
C LYS A 222 6.95 -40.91 -13.71
N MET A 223 6.86 -40.68 -15.03
CA MET A 223 6.54 -41.71 -16.03
C MET A 223 7.77 -42.34 -16.72
N HIS A 224 8.98 -42.17 -16.18
CA HIS A 224 10.19 -42.84 -16.65
C HIS A 224 10.91 -43.55 -15.51
#